data_AF-A0A7C5XCV4-F1
#
_entry.id   AF-A0A7C5XCV4-F1
#
_cell.length_a   1.000
_cell.length_b   1.000
_cell.length_c   1.000
_cell.angle_alpha   90.00
_cell.angle_beta   90.00
_cell.angle_gamma   90.00
#
_symmetry.space_group_name_H-M   'P 1'
#
loop_
_entity.id
_entity.type
_entity.pdbx_description
1 polymer ?
#
loop_
_entity_poly.entity_id
_entity_poly.type
_entity_poly.pdbx_seq_one_letter_code
_entity_poly.pdbx_strand_id
1 'polypeptide(L)'
;MIGVVTAFKCMPNCGYCCTISPVTVFPHEMLILSKLAERLDVKDLTFKPGYVVTDVKGGVRIALSYLMQLNEKGMCPFLNPDDKTCIVHSLYKPLTCRSFPYLPRVIRYVIDPELKIVDFTVEFVVSSLCPVIRNNYTPDDLETIARNVKIAIKAMPKEVDAAQEAIRVRKIYADALTALWRAGYVELRSNSSDSTNWPIVNAFEYIRQFIPQLTLDQFDPSIRRILREVED
;
A
#
# COMPACT_ATOMS: atom_id res chain seq x y z
N MET A 1 -15.03 -30.47 10.37
CA MET A 1 -14.30 -30.93 9.17
C MET A 1 -13.65 -29.70 8.55
N ILE A 2 -12.33 -29.61 8.53
CA ILE A 2 -11.64 -28.53 7.81
C ILE A 2 -11.78 -28.88 6.33
N GLY A 3 -12.76 -28.27 5.66
CA GLY A 3 -12.91 -28.40 4.22
C GLY A 3 -11.58 -28.07 3.54
N VAL A 4 -11.23 -28.82 2.50
CA VAL A 4 -10.03 -28.56 1.71
C VAL A 4 -10.14 -27.13 1.19
N VAL A 5 -9.38 -26.20 1.79
CA VAL A 5 -9.38 -24.80 1.36
C VAL A 5 -8.66 -24.75 0.02
N THR A 6 -9.43 -24.67 -1.06
CA THR A 6 -8.91 -24.58 -2.42
C THR A 6 -8.00 -23.36 -2.54
N ALA A 7 -6.86 -23.52 -3.22
CA ALA A 7 -5.95 -22.41 -3.46
C ALA A 7 -6.59 -21.37 -4.39
N PHE A 8 -6.45 -20.09 -4.05
CA PHE A 8 -6.90 -18.99 -4.88
C PHE A 8 -6.14 -18.97 -6.19
N LYS A 9 -6.89 -18.79 -7.28
CA LYS A 9 -6.33 -18.54 -8.60
C LYS A 9 -7.02 -17.31 -9.17
N CYS A 10 -6.23 -16.30 -9.49
CA CYS A 10 -6.73 -15.16 -10.23
C CYS A 10 -7.25 -15.63 -11.60
N MET A 11 -8.54 -15.38 -11.85
CA MET A 11 -9.24 -15.71 -13.09
C MET A 11 -9.30 -14.46 -14.00
N PRO A 12 -9.63 -14.57 -15.31
CA PRO A 12 -9.64 -13.44 -16.25
C PRO A 12 -10.41 -12.20 -15.75
N ASN A 13 -11.40 -12.40 -14.87
CA ASN A 13 -12.23 -11.36 -14.29
C ASN A 13 -11.60 -10.64 -13.06
N CYS A 14 -10.34 -10.87 -12.72
CA CYS A 14 -9.68 -10.12 -11.63
C CYS A 14 -9.62 -8.61 -11.89
N GLY A 15 -9.65 -8.17 -13.15
CA GLY A 15 -9.70 -6.75 -13.51
C GLY A 15 -10.91 -6.02 -12.93
N TYR A 16 -12.04 -6.72 -12.71
CA TYR A 16 -13.22 -6.16 -12.03
C TYR A 16 -12.94 -5.81 -10.57
N CYS A 17 -11.94 -6.42 -9.94
CA CYS A 17 -11.56 -6.05 -8.59
C CYS A 17 -10.86 -4.69 -8.52
N CYS A 18 -10.32 -4.22 -9.65
CA CYS A 18 -9.73 -2.89 -9.79
C CYS A 18 -10.78 -1.78 -9.97
N THR A 19 -12.08 -2.08 -9.92
CA THR A 19 -13.17 -1.08 -9.97
C THR A 19 -13.94 -0.98 -8.65
N ILE A 20 -13.48 -1.68 -7.60
CA ILE A 20 -14.21 -1.78 -6.32
C ILE A 20 -13.91 -0.58 -5.41
N SER A 21 -12.64 -0.21 -5.31
CA SER A 21 -12.20 0.84 -4.37
C SER A 21 -10.87 1.45 -4.79
N PRO A 22 -10.56 2.67 -4.30
CA PRO A 22 -9.21 3.21 -4.32
C PRO A 22 -8.20 2.20 -3.75
N VAL A 23 -6.97 2.28 -4.23
CA VAL A 23 -5.88 1.39 -3.82
C VAL A 23 -4.95 2.15 -2.87
N THR A 24 -4.74 1.62 -1.68
CA THR A 24 -3.70 2.12 -0.80
C THR A 24 -2.33 1.79 -1.38
N VAL A 25 -1.47 2.78 -1.52
CA VAL A 25 -0.09 2.64 -1.99
C VAL A 25 0.87 3.30 -1.01
N PHE A 26 2.10 2.79 -0.96
CA PHE A 26 3.16 3.35 -0.14
C PHE A 26 3.74 4.65 -0.73
N PRO A 27 4.45 5.45 0.09
CA PRO A 27 5.03 6.71 -0.36
C PRO A 27 5.98 6.57 -1.55
N HIS A 28 6.81 5.52 -1.59
CA HIS A 28 7.66 5.24 -2.76
C HIS A 28 6.86 4.71 -3.96
N GLU A 29 5.82 3.90 -3.74
CA GLU A 29 4.93 3.40 -4.80
C GLU A 29 4.26 4.53 -5.56
N MET A 30 3.81 5.57 -4.84
CA MET A 30 3.23 6.77 -5.46
C MET A 30 4.19 7.41 -6.47
N LEU A 31 5.49 7.52 -6.15
CA LEU A 31 6.48 8.10 -7.05
C LEU A 31 6.71 7.24 -8.30
N ILE A 32 6.79 5.92 -8.12
CA ILE A 32 6.99 4.97 -9.23
C ILE A 32 5.78 4.99 -10.16
N LEU A 33 4.57 4.91 -9.60
CA LEU A 33 3.34 4.92 -10.37
C LEU A 33 3.14 6.25 -11.10
N SER A 34 3.54 7.38 -10.51
CA SER A 34 3.47 8.68 -11.18
C SER A 34 4.39 8.73 -12.41
N LYS A 35 5.63 8.26 -12.29
CA LYS A 35 6.56 8.13 -13.43
C LYS A 35 6.04 7.18 -14.50
N LEU A 36 5.47 6.05 -14.09
CA LEU A 36 4.85 5.09 -15.02
C LEU A 36 3.64 5.69 -15.74
N ALA A 37 2.82 6.48 -15.06
CA ALA A 37 1.69 7.14 -15.67
C ALA A 37 2.11 8.17 -16.71
N GLU A 38 3.14 8.98 -16.44
CA GLU A 38 3.71 9.91 -17.42
C GLU A 38 4.19 9.16 -18.67
N ARG A 39 4.92 8.07 -18.49
CA ARG A 39 5.45 7.27 -19.60
C ARG A 39 4.35 6.58 -20.43
N LEU A 40 3.30 6.09 -19.77
CA LEU A 40 2.21 5.34 -20.39
C LEU A 40 1.05 6.24 -20.84
N ASP A 41 1.21 7.57 -20.78
CA ASP A 41 0.18 8.58 -21.09
C ASP A 41 -1.14 8.40 -20.29
N VAL A 42 -1.03 7.99 -19.02
CA VAL A 42 -2.17 7.87 -18.09
C VAL A 42 -2.47 9.22 -17.45
N LYS A 43 -3.52 9.90 -17.93
CA LYS A 43 -3.80 11.32 -17.59
C LYS A 43 -4.67 11.51 -16.35
N ASP A 44 -5.36 10.48 -15.89
CA ASP A 44 -6.37 10.52 -14.83
C ASP A 44 -5.86 9.94 -13.49
N LEU A 45 -4.56 9.71 -13.37
CA LEU A 45 -3.95 9.24 -12.12
C LEU A 45 -3.97 10.35 -11.06
N THR A 46 -4.68 10.10 -9.95
CA THR A 46 -4.70 11.00 -8.80
C THR A 46 -4.48 10.24 -7.49
N PHE A 47 -3.75 10.89 -6.57
CA PHE A 47 -3.49 10.36 -5.23
C PHE A 47 -4.04 11.30 -4.18
N LYS A 48 -4.61 10.74 -3.11
CA LYS A 48 -4.95 11.47 -1.89
C LYS A 48 -4.14 10.93 -0.73
N PRO A 49 -3.61 11.76 0.19
CA PRO A 49 -2.99 11.28 1.41
C PRO A 49 -3.96 10.37 2.18
N GLY A 50 -3.50 9.18 2.56
CA GLY A 50 -4.27 8.19 3.31
C GLY A 50 -4.09 8.37 4.82
N TYR A 51 -2.89 8.04 5.31
CA TYR A 51 -2.48 8.29 6.69
C TYR A 51 -1.38 9.35 6.74
N VAL A 52 -1.51 10.27 7.69
CA VAL A 52 -0.60 11.41 7.87
C VAL A 52 -0.19 11.52 9.33
N VAL A 53 1.11 11.70 9.57
CA VAL A 53 1.66 12.07 10.87
C VAL A 53 2.21 13.49 10.80
N THR A 54 2.05 14.27 11.85
CA THR A 54 2.48 15.67 11.87
C THR A 54 3.88 15.77 12.48
N ASP A 55 4.82 16.44 11.82
CA ASP A 55 6.09 16.86 12.42
C ASP A 55 6.00 18.34 12.82
N VAL A 56 5.84 18.58 14.12
CA VAL A 56 5.68 19.94 14.65
C VAL A 56 6.97 20.74 14.70
N LYS A 57 8.12 20.08 14.67
CA LYS A 57 9.42 20.75 14.59
C LYS A 57 9.69 21.23 13.17
N GLY A 58 9.39 20.39 12.18
CA GLY A 58 9.56 20.72 10.76
C GLY A 58 8.44 21.59 10.18
N GLY A 59 7.28 21.69 10.85
CA GLY A 59 6.13 22.41 10.32
C GLY A 59 5.52 21.74 9.09
N VAL A 60 5.55 20.40 9.05
CA VAL A 60 5.09 19.60 7.90
C VAL A 60 4.18 18.45 8.33
N ARG A 61 3.41 17.93 7.37
CA ARG A 61 2.55 16.76 7.53
C ARG A 61 3.07 15.64 6.64
N ILE A 62 3.54 14.56 7.24
CA ILE A 62 4.22 13.47 6.55
C ILE A 62 3.19 12.40 6.17
N ALA A 63 2.95 12.22 4.88
CA ALA A 63 2.05 11.19 4.36
C ALA A 63 2.74 9.81 4.34
N LEU A 64 2.24 8.87 5.16
CA LEU A 64 2.74 7.49 5.25
C LEU A 64 2.04 6.51 4.32
N SER A 65 0.94 6.94 3.70
CA SER A 65 0.27 6.21 2.65
C SER A 65 -0.52 7.15 1.76
N TYR A 66 -0.84 6.67 0.56
CA TYR A 66 -1.69 7.37 -0.39
C TYR A 66 -2.81 6.45 -0.86
N LEU A 67 -3.95 7.02 -1.22
CA LEU A 67 -5.05 6.36 -1.88
C LEU A 67 -5.00 6.74 -3.36
N MET A 68 -4.58 5.80 -4.21
CA MET A 68 -4.72 5.91 -5.66
C MET A 68 -6.20 5.88 -5.99
N GLN A 69 -6.74 7.01 -6.45
CA GLN A 69 -8.16 7.13 -6.72
C GLN A 69 -8.54 6.36 -7.98
N LEU A 70 -9.81 5.97 -8.04
CA LEU A 70 -10.43 5.55 -9.28
C LEU A 70 -10.64 6.79 -10.17
N ASN A 71 -10.60 6.59 -11.49
CA ASN A 71 -10.92 7.64 -12.44
C ASN A 71 -12.42 7.96 -12.45
N GLU A 72 -12.82 8.91 -13.29
CA GLU A 72 -14.22 9.37 -13.41
C GLU A 72 -15.19 8.25 -13.80
N LYS A 73 -14.70 7.17 -14.42
CA LYS A 73 -15.48 5.97 -14.77
C LYS A 73 -15.54 4.93 -13.65
N GLY A 74 -14.99 5.23 -12.47
CA GLY A 74 -14.91 4.29 -11.35
C GLY A 74 -13.94 3.13 -11.57
N MET A 75 -12.90 3.32 -12.39
CA MET A 75 -11.91 2.29 -12.70
C MET A 75 -10.51 2.70 -12.22
N CYS A 76 -9.65 1.73 -11.92
CA CYS A 76 -8.23 1.99 -11.72
C CYS A 76 -7.66 2.69 -12.97
N PRO A 77 -6.87 3.78 -12.81
CA PRO A 77 -6.24 4.50 -13.93
C PRO A 77 -5.39 3.60 -14.85
N PHE A 78 -4.83 2.51 -14.31
CA PHE A 78 -4.01 1.56 -15.06
C PHE A 78 -4.80 0.38 -15.66
N LEU A 79 -6.13 0.41 -15.59
CA LEU A 79 -6.98 -0.64 -16.17
C LEU A 79 -7.31 -0.30 -17.62
N ASN A 80 -6.91 -1.16 -18.55
CA ASN A 80 -7.34 -1.06 -19.94
C ASN A 80 -8.87 -1.27 -20.02
N PRO A 81 -9.63 -0.30 -20.55
CA PRO A 81 -11.08 -0.39 -20.58
C PRO A 81 -11.59 -1.54 -21.46
N ASP A 82 -10.85 -1.93 -22.49
CA ASP A 82 -11.29 -2.86 -23.53
C ASP A 82 -11.20 -4.32 -23.07
N ASP A 83 -10.05 -4.70 -22.50
CA ASP A 83 -9.76 -6.09 -22.13
C ASP A 83 -9.61 -6.32 -20.61
N LYS A 84 -9.74 -5.25 -19.82
CA LYS A 84 -9.59 -5.26 -18.35
C LYS A 84 -8.22 -5.73 -17.86
N THR A 85 -7.20 -5.65 -18.71
CA THR A 85 -5.81 -5.89 -18.32
C THR A 85 -5.24 -4.69 -17.56
N CYS A 86 -4.28 -4.95 -16.69
CA CYS A 86 -3.56 -3.90 -15.97
C CYS A 86 -2.28 -3.58 -16.73
N ILE A 87 -2.15 -2.35 -17.23
CA ILE A 87 -1.01 -1.95 -18.09
C ILE A 87 0.33 -1.90 -17.32
N VAL A 88 0.28 -1.78 -15.99
CA VAL A 88 1.48 -1.86 -15.12
C VAL A 88 1.69 -3.25 -14.52
N HIS A 89 0.99 -4.29 -14.99
CA HIS A 89 1.02 -5.63 -14.38
C HIS A 89 2.44 -6.22 -14.35
N SER A 90 3.16 -6.16 -15.48
CA SER A 90 4.53 -6.66 -15.61
C SER A 90 5.60 -5.64 -15.23
N LEU A 91 5.21 -4.36 -15.10
CA LEU A 91 6.11 -3.26 -14.79
C LEU A 91 6.22 -3.09 -13.27
N TYR A 92 5.14 -2.62 -12.63
CA TYR A 92 5.10 -2.41 -11.19
C TYR A 92 3.67 -2.47 -10.67
N LYS A 93 3.28 -3.66 -10.21
CA LYS A 93 2.00 -3.83 -9.50
C LYS A 93 2.18 -3.38 -8.03
N PRO A 94 1.34 -2.51 -7.47
CA PRO A 94 1.48 -2.13 -6.05
C PRO A 94 1.32 -3.33 -5.10
N LEU A 95 1.95 -3.31 -3.93
CA LEU A 95 1.91 -4.40 -2.95
C LEU A 95 0.48 -4.73 -2.52
N THR A 96 -0.37 -3.73 -2.31
CA THR A 96 -1.80 -3.95 -2.02
C THR A 96 -2.53 -4.63 -3.19
N CYS A 97 -2.17 -4.32 -4.44
CA CYS A 97 -2.70 -5.02 -5.60
C CYS A 97 -2.16 -6.46 -5.71
N ARG A 98 -0.90 -6.70 -5.32
CA ARG A 98 -0.29 -8.04 -5.28
C ARG A 98 -0.90 -8.90 -4.17
N SER A 99 -1.32 -8.29 -3.06
CA SER A 99 -1.94 -9.00 -1.94
C SER A 99 -3.44 -9.26 -2.13
N PHE A 100 -4.08 -8.70 -3.15
CA PHE A 100 -5.51 -8.92 -3.38
C PHE A 100 -5.82 -10.40 -3.68
N PRO A 101 -6.81 -11.04 -3.00
CA PRO A 101 -7.87 -10.43 -2.20
C PRO A 101 -7.60 -10.39 -0.68
N TYR A 102 -6.42 -10.80 -0.22
CA TYR A 102 -5.98 -10.73 1.17
C TYR A 102 -5.45 -9.32 1.50
N LEU A 103 -6.33 -8.46 2.00
CA LEU A 103 -6.09 -7.04 2.15
C LEU A 103 -6.11 -6.59 3.62
N PRO A 104 -5.40 -5.52 3.98
CA PRO A 104 -5.58 -4.89 5.28
C PRO A 104 -6.98 -4.25 5.36
N ARG A 105 -7.78 -4.69 6.34
CA ARG A 105 -9.07 -4.05 6.71
C ARG A 105 -8.85 -2.80 7.53
N VAL A 106 -7.97 -2.89 8.53
CA VAL A 106 -7.69 -1.81 9.47
C VAL A 106 -6.19 -1.69 9.63
N ILE A 107 -5.67 -0.47 9.54
CA ILE A 107 -4.30 -0.11 9.87
C ILE A 107 -4.37 0.94 10.97
N ARG A 108 -3.93 0.61 12.18
CA ARG A 108 -3.91 1.55 13.32
C ARG A 108 -2.47 1.94 13.59
N TYR A 109 -2.11 3.17 13.31
CA TYR A 109 -0.82 3.71 13.71
C TYR A 109 -0.88 4.21 15.15
N VAL A 110 0.20 3.97 15.87
CA VAL A 110 0.42 4.45 17.23
C VAL A 110 1.59 5.42 17.18
N ILE A 111 1.32 6.68 17.54
CA ILE A 111 2.34 7.72 17.69
C ILE A 111 2.45 8.00 19.18
N ASP A 112 3.54 7.55 19.80
CA ASP A 112 3.77 7.67 21.24
C ASP A 112 4.82 8.77 21.52
N PRO A 113 4.41 9.94 22.03
CA PRO A 113 5.31 11.04 22.35
C PRO A 113 6.28 10.77 23.50
N GLU A 114 5.89 9.93 24.47
CA GLU A 114 6.70 9.64 25.65
C GLU A 114 7.86 8.71 25.28
N LEU A 115 7.56 7.64 24.54
CA LEU A 115 8.54 6.68 24.07
C LEU A 115 9.25 7.11 22.78
N LYS A 116 8.72 8.14 22.11
CA LYS A 116 9.13 8.60 20.78
C LYS A 116 9.14 7.45 19.78
N ILE A 117 8.02 6.75 19.70
CA ILE A 117 7.82 5.57 18.84
C ILE A 117 6.72 5.85 17.84
N VAL A 118 6.96 5.43 16.60
CA VAL A 118 5.96 5.20 15.58
C VAL A 118 5.81 3.69 15.41
N ASP A 119 4.62 3.17 15.69
CA ASP A 119 4.29 1.75 15.50
C ASP A 119 2.94 1.60 14.80
N PHE A 120 2.56 0.38 14.45
CA PHE A 120 1.27 0.10 13.83
C PHE A 120 0.81 -1.33 14.05
N THR A 121 -0.51 -1.51 14.01
CA THR A 121 -1.16 -2.83 13.92
C THR A 121 -1.98 -2.93 12.64
N VAL A 122 -2.06 -4.15 12.09
CA VAL A 122 -2.80 -4.44 10.86
C VAL A 122 -3.73 -5.62 11.09
N GLU A 123 -5.00 -5.44 10.76
CA GLU A 123 -5.98 -6.52 10.69
C GLU A 123 -6.28 -6.83 9.23
N PHE A 124 -6.15 -8.10 8.82
CA PHE A 124 -6.39 -8.54 7.45
C PHE A 124 -7.78 -9.14 7.26
N VAL A 125 -8.28 -9.07 6.02
CA VAL A 125 -9.50 -9.73 5.55
C VAL A 125 -9.31 -10.28 4.14
N VAL A 126 -10.20 -11.17 3.74
CA VAL A 126 -10.37 -11.56 2.35
C VAL A 126 -11.54 -10.78 1.75
N SER A 127 -11.32 -10.08 0.63
CA SER A 127 -12.35 -9.29 -0.02
C SER A 127 -13.48 -10.15 -0.60
N SER A 128 -14.62 -10.19 0.08
CA SER A 128 -15.86 -10.84 -0.39
C SER A 128 -16.51 -10.11 -1.58
N LEU A 129 -16.07 -8.88 -1.87
CA LEU A 129 -16.50 -8.11 -3.04
C LEU A 129 -15.88 -8.63 -4.35
N CYS A 130 -14.79 -9.39 -4.26
CA CYS A 130 -14.22 -10.08 -5.42
C CYS A 130 -15.19 -11.17 -5.91
N PRO A 131 -15.66 -11.14 -7.17
CA PRO A 131 -16.54 -12.18 -7.68
C PRO A 131 -15.92 -13.58 -7.63
N VAL A 132 -14.60 -13.66 -7.85
CA VAL A 132 -13.85 -14.93 -7.76
C VAL A 132 -13.87 -15.48 -6.33
N ILE A 133 -13.74 -14.62 -5.32
CA ILE A 133 -13.82 -15.05 -3.93
C ILE A 133 -15.24 -15.43 -3.55
N ARG A 134 -16.21 -14.57 -3.85
CA ARG A 134 -17.62 -14.78 -3.52
C ARG A 134 -18.17 -16.10 -4.06
N ASN A 135 -17.70 -16.52 -5.23
CA ASN A 135 -18.18 -17.74 -5.89
C ASN A 135 -17.46 -19.02 -5.42
N ASN A 136 -16.31 -18.92 -4.73
CA ASN A 136 -15.46 -20.06 -4.37
C ASN A 136 -15.32 -20.29 -2.86
N TYR A 137 -15.74 -19.34 -2.02
CA TYR A 137 -15.62 -19.42 -0.56
C TYR A 137 -16.91 -18.96 0.12
N THR A 138 -17.30 -19.66 1.18
CA THR A 138 -18.41 -19.25 2.05
C THR A 138 -17.97 -18.12 3.00
N PRO A 139 -18.89 -17.32 3.58
CA PRO A 139 -18.55 -16.33 4.59
C PRO A 139 -17.70 -16.89 5.75
N ASP A 140 -18.00 -18.11 6.21
CA ASP A 140 -17.27 -18.79 7.29
C ASP A 140 -15.85 -19.16 6.87
N ASP A 141 -15.64 -19.56 5.61
CA ASP A 141 -14.30 -19.80 5.06
C ASP A 141 -13.48 -18.50 5.07
N LEU A 142 -14.08 -17.38 4.64
CA LEU A 142 -13.40 -16.08 4.58
C LEU A 142 -13.00 -15.59 5.97
N GLU A 143 -13.88 -15.75 6.96
CA GLU A 143 -13.58 -15.40 8.35
C GLU A 143 -12.46 -16.27 8.92
N THR A 144 -12.50 -17.57 8.65
CA THR A 144 -11.47 -18.53 9.07
C THR A 144 -10.11 -18.19 8.44
N ILE A 145 -10.08 -17.89 7.15
CA ILE A 145 -8.87 -17.45 6.43
C ILE A 145 -8.34 -16.15 7.03
N ALA A 146 -9.20 -15.16 7.25
CA ALA A 146 -8.81 -13.86 7.79
C ALA A 146 -8.19 -13.95 9.20
N ARG A 147 -8.76 -14.79 10.07
CA ARG A 147 -8.33 -14.95 11.47
C ARG A 147 -7.12 -15.86 11.65
N ASN A 148 -6.81 -16.73 10.68
CA ASN A 148 -5.75 -17.72 10.81
C ASN A 148 -4.76 -17.63 9.64
N VAL A 149 -3.61 -17.00 9.90
CA VAL A 149 -2.54 -16.84 8.91
C VAL A 149 -2.05 -18.16 8.33
N LYS A 150 -2.05 -19.26 9.10
CA LYS A 150 -1.63 -20.59 8.57
C LYS A 150 -2.61 -21.11 7.53
N ILE A 151 -3.90 -20.78 7.67
CA ILE A 151 -4.94 -21.13 6.70
C ILE A 151 -4.84 -20.17 5.50
N ALA A 152 -4.62 -18.88 5.73
CA ALA A 152 -4.39 -17.91 4.66
C ALA A 152 -3.19 -18.28 3.76
N ILE A 153 -2.07 -18.71 4.34
CA ILE A 153 -0.89 -19.16 3.58
C ILE A 153 -1.23 -20.35 2.67
N LYS A 154 -2.07 -21.28 3.14
CA LYS A 154 -2.50 -22.43 2.32
C LYS A 154 -3.46 -22.00 1.21
N ALA A 155 -4.36 -21.08 1.51
CA ALA A 155 -5.39 -20.63 0.59
C ALA A 155 -4.84 -19.66 -0.47
N MET A 156 -3.95 -18.74 -0.10
CA MET A 156 -3.54 -17.58 -0.89
C MET A 156 -2.06 -17.25 -0.68
N PRO A 157 -1.13 -18.20 -0.93
CA PRO A 157 0.27 -18.05 -0.52
C PRO A 157 0.92 -16.78 -1.08
N LYS A 158 0.73 -16.50 -2.38
CA LYS A 158 1.34 -15.34 -3.05
C LYS A 158 0.78 -14.02 -2.51
N GLU A 159 -0.51 -13.98 -2.23
CA GLU A 159 -1.19 -12.81 -1.71
C GLU A 159 -0.78 -12.53 -0.26
N VAL A 160 -0.59 -13.58 0.55
CA VAL A 160 -0.08 -13.47 1.91
C VAL A 160 1.38 -13.01 1.91
N ASP A 161 2.23 -13.54 1.01
CA ASP A 161 3.63 -13.10 0.89
C ASP A 161 3.70 -11.60 0.55
N ALA A 162 2.88 -11.13 -0.39
CA ALA A 162 2.78 -9.70 -0.71
C ALA A 162 2.24 -8.86 0.45
N ALA A 163 1.31 -9.39 1.25
CA ALA A 163 0.81 -8.72 2.46
C ALA A 163 1.89 -8.61 3.54
N GLN A 164 2.70 -9.65 3.74
CA GLN A 164 3.84 -9.63 4.66
C GLN A 164 4.90 -8.62 4.20
N GLU A 165 5.15 -8.55 2.89
CA GLU A 165 6.04 -7.54 2.33
C GLU A 165 5.52 -6.11 2.56
N ALA A 166 4.21 -5.89 2.42
CA ALA A 166 3.59 -4.61 2.79
C ALA A 166 3.77 -4.26 4.28
N ILE A 167 3.74 -5.25 5.19
CA ILE A 167 4.05 -5.03 6.61
C ILE A 167 5.52 -4.63 6.78
N ARG A 168 6.45 -5.35 6.13
CA ARG A 168 7.90 -5.05 6.17
C ARG A 168 8.17 -3.62 5.71
N VAL A 169 7.62 -3.24 4.56
CA VAL A 169 7.74 -1.89 4.01
C VAL A 169 7.20 -0.83 4.97
N ARG A 170 6.02 -1.05 5.56
CA ARG A 170 5.45 -0.12 6.55
C ARG A 170 6.35 0.03 7.78
N LYS A 171 6.98 -1.06 8.21
CA LYS A 171 7.92 -1.08 9.33
C LYS A 171 9.18 -0.27 9.04
N ILE A 172 9.69 -0.28 7.82
CA ILE A 172 10.82 0.58 7.42
C ILE A 172 10.49 2.06 7.65
N TYR A 173 9.32 2.52 7.22
CA TYR A 173 8.90 3.91 7.44
C TYR A 173 8.72 4.25 8.92
N ALA A 174 8.07 3.36 9.68
CA ALA A 174 7.85 3.54 11.10
C ALA A 174 9.18 3.59 11.90
N ASP A 175 10.12 2.70 11.56
CA ASP A 175 11.44 2.64 12.20
C ASP A 175 12.31 3.83 11.84
N ALA A 176 12.29 4.27 10.59
CA ALA A 176 13.01 5.46 10.17
C ALA A 176 12.50 6.70 10.91
N LEU A 177 11.18 6.90 10.99
CA LEU A 177 10.60 8.02 11.73
C LEU A 177 10.88 7.95 13.23
N THR A 178 10.81 6.74 13.83
CA THR A 178 11.20 6.51 15.23
C THR A 178 12.65 6.89 15.46
N ALA A 179 13.56 6.49 14.58
CA ALA A 179 14.99 6.80 14.68
C ALA A 179 15.24 8.32 14.58
N LEU A 180 14.59 8.99 13.62
CA LEU A 180 14.68 10.44 13.47
C LEU A 180 14.14 11.19 14.69
N TRP A 181 13.03 10.73 15.27
CA TRP A 181 12.42 11.37 16.44
C TRP A 181 13.28 11.19 17.69
N ARG A 182 13.83 10.00 17.91
CA ARG A 182 14.75 9.72 19.02
C ARG A 182 16.05 10.49 18.90
N ALA A 183 16.57 10.67 17.69
CA ALA A 183 17.73 11.50 17.42
C ALA A 183 17.43 13.02 17.51
N GLY A 184 16.16 13.40 17.67
CA GLY A 184 15.75 14.79 17.80
C GLY A 184 15.68 15.57 16.50
N TYR A 185 15.71 14.91 15.34
CA TYR A 185 15.57 15.58 14.03
C TYR A 185 14.14 16.03 13.75
N VAL A 186 13.15 15.30 14.27
CA VAL A 186 11.71 15.56 14.08
C VAL A 186 11.00 15.57 15.43
N GLU A 187 9.79 16.14 15.50
CA GLU A 187 8.90 16.04 16.67
C GLU A 187 7.51 15.60 16.21
N LEU A 188 7.16 14.34 16.40
CA LEU A 188 5.96 13.77 15.79
C LEU A 188 4.73 13.87 16.71
N ARG A 189 3.57 14.12 16.10
CA ARG A 189 2.26 14.11 16.77
C ARG A 189 1.25 13.37 15.91
N SER A 190 0.36 12.62 16.58
CA SER A 190 -0.86 12.14 15.93
C SER A 190 -1.68 13.36 15.50
N ASN A 191 -2.10 13.37 14.24
CA ASN A 191 -2.90 14.39 13.53
C ASN A 191 -3.50 15.45 14.46
N SER A 192 -2.74 16.51 14.75
CA SER A 192 -3.17 17.58 15.66
C SER A 192 -4.15 18.50 14.94
N SER A 193 -5.23 18.89 15.62
CA SER A 193 -6.22 19.86 15.11
C SER A 193 -5.61 21.17 14.63
N ASP A 194 -4.47 21.56 15.22
CA ASP A 194 -3.76 22.82 14.94
C ASP A 194 -2.87 22.77 13.69
N SER A 195 -2.78 21.61 13.01
CA SER A 195 -1.90 21.40 11.84
C SER A 195 -2.56 21.65 10.48
N THR A 196 -3.73 22.30 10.43
CA THR A 196 -4.61 22.33 9.25
C THR A 196 -3.99 22.99 8.00
N ASN A 197 -2.96 23.84 8.14
CA ASN A 197 -2.33 24.55 7.02
C ASN A 197 -0.89 24.12 6.68
N TRP A 198 -0.32 23.13 7.38
CA TRP A 198 1.05 22.69 7.07
C TRP A 198 1.10 21.84 5.79
N PRO A 199 2.14 22.01 4.96
CA PRO A 199 2.26 21.28 3.70
C PRO A 199 2.37 19.78 3.96
N ILE A 200 1.71 19.00 3.11
CA ILE A 200 1.83 17.55 3.12
C ILE A 200 3.03 17.15 2.26
N VAL A 201 3.93 16.36 2.84
CA VAL A 201 5.14 15.86 2.19
C VAL A 201 5.12 14.34 2.12
N ASN A 202 5.74 13.79 1.07
CA ASN A 202 5.89 12.36 0.90
C ASN A 202 6.90 11.79 1.90
N ALA A 203 6.53 10.77 2.69
CA ALA A 203 7.43 10.22 3.70
C ALA A 203 8.74 9.67 3.14
N PHE A 204 8.74 9.08 1.94
CA PHE A 204 9.97 8.57 1.33
C PHE A 204 10.95 9.71 1.04
N GLU A 205 10.48 10.77 0.39
CA GLU A 205 11.32 11.94 0.07
C GLU A 205 11.76 12.67 1.33
N TYR A 206 10.85 12.82 2.30
CA TYR A 206 11.12 13.49 3.57
C TYR A 206 12.22 12.77 4.37
N ILE A 207 12.07 11.46 4.59
CA ILE A 207 13.04 10.67 5.37
C ILE A 207 14.41 10.66 4.69
N ARG A 208 14.46 10.63 3.35
CA ARG A 208 15.71 10.63 2.59
C ARG A 208 16.55 11.88 2.76
N GLN A 209 15.96 13.00 3.17
CA GLN A 209 16.73 14.21 3.52
C GLN A 209 17.65 13.97 4.73
N PHE A 210 17.26 13.05 5.63
CA PHE A 210 18.02 12.69 6.82
C PHE A 210 18.74 11.35 6.70
N ILE A 211 18.22 10.44 5.87
CA ILE A 211 18.72 9.07 5.66
C ILE A 211 18.94 8.87 4.16
N PRO A 212 19.98 9.45 3.54
CA PRO A 212 20.19 9.39 2.08
C PRO A 212 20.37 7.96 1.54
N GLN A 213 20.83 7.04 2.39
CA GLN A 213 20.98 5.61 2.08
C GLN A 213 19.64 4.85 1.98
N LEU A 214 18.51 5.45 2.38
CA LEU A 214 17.18 4.91 2.13
C LEU A 214 16.90 5.03 0.62
N THR A 215 17.01 3.92 -0.09
CA THR A 215 16.89 3.87 -1.55
C THR A 215 15.69 3.04 -1.96
N LEU A 216 15.20 3.25 -3.18
CA LEU A 216 14.06 2.51 -3.73
C LEU A 216 14.31 0.98 -3.74
N ASP A 217 15.57 0.55 -3.89
CA ASP A 217 15.95 -0.87 -3.95
C ASP A 217 15.69 -1.63 -2.65
N GLN A 218 15.65 -0.91 -1.53
CA GLN A 218 15.31 -1.49 -0.23
C GLN A 218 13.82 -1.87 -0.13
N PHE A 219 12.99 -1.31 -1.03
CA PHE A 219 11.56 -1.55 -1.10
C PHE A 219 11.19 -2.54 -2.21
N ASP A 220 11.81 -2.45 -3.38
CA ASP A 220 11.63 -3.43 -4.46
C ASP A 220 12.96 -3.61 -5.23
N PRO A 221 13.63 -4.78 -5.14
CA PRO A 221 14.90 -5.00 -5.84
C PRO A 221 14.80 -4.89 -7.37
N SER A 222 13.60 -5.04 -7.95
CA SER A 222 13.38 -4.93 -9.40
C SER A 222 13.27 -3.48 -9.87
N ILE A 223 13.22 -2.52 -8.94
CA ILE A 223 12.94 -1.11 -9.22
C ILE A 223 13.99 -0.44 -10.09
N ARG A 224 15.28 -0.80 -9.97
CA ARG A 224 16.32 -0.24 -10.85
C ARG A 224 16.06 -0.59 -12.30
N ARG A 225 15.63 -1.82 -12.56
CA ARG A 225 15.31 -2.27 -13.91
C ARG A 225 14.12 -1.46 -14.43
N ILE A 226 13.06 -1.34 -13.63
CA ILE A 226 11.86 -0.58 -13.98
C ILE A 226 12.21 0.89 -14.26
N LEU A 227 13.01 1.53 -13.42
CA LEU A 227 13.40 2.93 -13.59
C LEU A 227 14.30 3.14 -14.81
N ARG A 228 15.26 2.25 -15.07
CA ARG A 228 16.07 2.30 -16.30
C ARG A 228 15.20 2.14 -17.53
N GLU A 229 14.32 1.14 -17.52
CA GLU A 229 13.37 0.97 -18.60
C GLU A 229 12.55 2.25 -18.80
N VAL A 230 12.17 2.97 -17.73
CA VAL A 230 11.36 4.20 -17.80
C VAL A 230 12.13 5.45 -18.22
N GLU A 231 13.45 5.48 -18.05
CA GLU A 231 14.32 6.60 -18.44
C GLU A 231 14.80 6.52 -19.91
N ASP A 232 14.65 5.36 -20.55
CA ASP A 232 14.92 5.08 -21.98
C ASP A 232 13.65 5.18 -22.85
#